data_AF-A0A2N2RQI4-F1
#
_entry.id   AF-A0A2N2RQI4-F1
#
_cell.length_a   1.000
_cell.length_b   1.000
_cell.length_c   1.000
_cell.angle_alpha   90.00
_cell.angle_beta   90.00
_cell.angle_gamma   90.00
#
_symmetry.space_group_name_H-M   'P 1'
#
loop_
_entity.id
_entity.type
_entity.pdbx_description
1 polymer ?
#
loop_
_entity_poly.entity_id
_entity_poly.type
_entity_poly.pdbx_seq_one_letter_code
_entity_poly.pdbx_strand_id
1 'polypeptide(L)'
;MNDEINYQNNPLHGLSLKSLLIEIVDHYGFEILFAYLNINCFNKNPSIDSAVKYLKKTDWAREKVEAFYLYKFKSLPRASDEQFELPPRDRIVPPNQIPGPPAELSLEDAERLREKRIKKAAQHDQEKSRRAAPGKRTPDRSNTPASDSDPWAKWRK
;
A
#
# COMPACT_ATOMS: atom_id res chain seq x y z
N MET A 1 -7.55 -33.36 -8.83
CA MET A 1 -8.04 -32.29 -9.73
C MET A 1 -7.01 -31.18 -9.64
N ASN A 2 -6.42 -30.79 -10.77
CA ASN A 2 -5.53 -29.63 -10.78
C ASN A 2 -6.43 -28.41 -10.68
N ASP A 3 -6.51 -27.80 -9.51
CA ASP A 3 -7.14 -26.51 -9.35
C ASP A 3 -6.24 -25.49 -10.05
N GLU A 4 -6.47 -25.31 -11.35
CA GLU A 4 -5.70 -24.41 -12.19
C GLU A 4 -5.95 -22.98 -11.69
N ILE A 5 -4.94 -22.39 -11.06
CA ILE A 5 -5.08 -21.07 -10.44
C ILE A 5 -5.24 -20.03 -11.56
N ASN A 6 -6.45 -19.49 -11.71
CA ASN A 6 -6.77 -18.54 -12.75
C ASN A 6 -6.44 -17.10 -12.33
N TYR A 7 -5.30 -16.59 -12.82
CA TYR A 7 -4.86 -15.21 -12.62
C TYR A 7 -5.37 -14.23 -13.70
N GLN A 8 -6.13 -14.69 -14.70
CA GLN A 8 -6.53 -13.89 -15.86
C GLN A 8 -7.41 -12.68 -15.49
N ASN A 9 -8.15 -12.78 -14.40
CA ASN A 9 -9.06 -11.72 -13.96
C ASN A 9 -8.33 -10.58 -13.24
N ASN A 10 -7.05 -10.74 -12.90
CA ASN A 10 -6.30 -9.68 -12.24
C ASN A 10 -5.99 -8.56 -13.25
N PRO A 11 -6.40 -7.30 -13.01
CA PRO A 11 -6.12 -6.18 -13.93
C PRO A 11 -4.63 -5.89 -14.17
N LEU A 12 -3.73 -6.49 -13.39
CA LEU A 12 -2.28 -6.41 -13.56
C LEU A 12 -1.73 -7.50 -14.50
N HIS A 13 -2.54 -8.50 -14.86
CA HIS A 13 -2.13 -9.58 -15.77
C HIS A 13 -1.85 -9.00 -17.17
N GLY A 14 -0.65 -9.22 -17.69
CA GLY A 14 -0.22 -8.67 -18.99
C GLY A 14 0.06 -7.15 -19.02
N LEU A 15 -0.23 -6.41 -17.94
CA LEU A 15 -0.05 -4.95 -17.91
C LEU A 15 1.41 -4.56 -17.63
N SER A 16 2.04 -3.79 -18.52
CA SER A 16 3.41 -3.33 -18.30
C SER A 16 3.47 -2.29 -17.15
N LEU A 17 4.57 -2.29 -16.38
CA LEU A 17 4.78 -1.30 -15.32
C LEU A 17 4.77 0.14 -15.86
N LYS A 18 5.25 0.34 -17.10
CA LYS A 18 5.23 1.65 -17.75
C LYS A 18 3.80 2.10 -18.06
N SER A 19 2.99 1.22 -18.63
CA SER A 19 1.57 1.49 -18.95
C SER A 19 0.78 1.81 -17.68
N LEU A 20 0.95 1.00 -16.64
CA LEU A 20 0.34 1.22 -15.33
C LEU A 20 0.68 2.61 -14.78
N LEU A 21 1.96 3.00 -14.82
CA LEU A 21 2.39 4.31 -14.32
C LEU A 21 1.81 5.46 -15.15
N ILE A 22 1.73 5.31 -16.47
CA ILE A 22 1.13 6.32 -17.34
C ILE A 22 -0.33 6.52 -16.95
N GLU A 23 -1.12 5.45 -16.79
CA GLU A 23 -2.54 5.55 -16.41
C GLU A 23 -2.75 6.25 -15.06
N ILE A 24 -1.98 5.91 -14.02
CA ILE A 24 -2.17 6.53 -12.70
C ILE A 24 -1.66 7.96 -12.64
N VAL A 25 -0.59 8.28 -13.37
CA VAL A 25 -0.01 9.63 -13.40
C VAL A 25 -0.89 10.55 -14.23
N ASP A 26 -1.45 10.07 -15.34
CA ASP A 26 -2.39 10.83 -16.17
C ASP A 26 -3.65 11.22 -15.37
N HIS A 27 -4.15 10.31 -14.52
CA HIS A 27 -5.33 10.59 -13.71
C HIS A 27 -5.05 11.41 -12.43
N TYR A 28 -3.98 11.11 -11.68
CA TYR A 28 -3.73 11.72 -10.36
C TYR A 28 -2.58 12.72 -10.32
N GLY A 29 -1.67 12.67 -11.29
CA GLY A 29 -0.41 13.41 -11.23
C GLY A 29 0.58 12.87 -10.18
N PHE A 30 1.81 13.36 -10.25
CA PHE A 30 2.90 12.93 -9.37
C PHE A 30 2.72 13.38 -7.92
N GLU A 31 2.15 14.57 -7.70
CA GLU A 31 2.00 15.17 -6.37
C GLU A 31 1.08 14.34 -5.48
N ILE A 32 -0.10 13.95 -5.99
CA ILE A 32 -1.05 13.09 -5.27
C ILE A 32 -0.39 11.72 -4.99
N LEU A 33 0.28 11.13 -5.99
CA LEU A 33 0.96 9.84 -5.79
C LEU A 33 2.02 9.92 -4.69
N PHE A 34 2.82 10.99 -4.63
CA PHE A 34 3.75 11.20 -3.53
C PHE A 34 3.04 11.41 -2.20
N ALA A 35 1.95 12.19 -2.17
CA ALA A 35 1.19 12.47 -0.97
C ALA A 35 0.66 11.18 -0.31
N TYR A 36 0.08 10.27 -1.11
CA TYR A 36 -0.51 9.00 -0.64
C TYR A 36 0.51 7.87 -0.43
N LEU A 37 1.41 7.67 -1.40
CA LEU A 37 2.35 6.53 -1.38
C LEU A 37 3.63 6.84 -0.61
N ASN A 38 4.01 8.12 -0.52
CA ASN A 38 5.26 8.57 0.10
C ASN A 38 6.49 7.84 -0.48
N ILE A 39 6.56 7.75 -1.82
CA ILE A 39 7.69 7.14 -2.54
C ILE A 39 8.50 8.25 -3.22
N ASN A 40 9.79 8.32 -2.92
CA ASN A 40 10.65 9.46 -3.30
C ASN A 40 10.78 9.68 -4.82
N CYS A 41 10.60 8.65 -5.66
CA CYS A 41 10.69 8.81 -7.12
C CYS A 41 9.58 9.69 -7.71
N PHE A 42 8.47 9.90 -7.00
CA PHE A 42 7.40 10.80 -7.44
C PHE A 42 7.62 12.26 -7.00
N ASN A 43 8.63 12.53 -6.17
CA ASN A 43 8.95 13.89 -5.70
C ASN A 43 10.29 14.38 -6.26
N LYS A 44 11.33 13.53 -6.26
CA LYS A 44 12.66 13.90 -6.78
C LYS A 44 12.76 13.58 -8.27
N ASN A 45 12.67 14.61 -9.12
CA ASN A 45 12.70 14.53 -10.58
C ASN A 45 11.60 13.62 -11.16
N PRO A 46 10.32 13.98 -10.95
CA PRO A 46 9.20 13.14 -11.37
C PRO A 46 9.19 12.95 -12.89
N SER A 47 9.42 11.72 -13.33
CA SER A 47 9.24 11.32 -14.72
C SER A 47 8.89 9.84 -14.82
N ILE A 48 8.16 9.45 -15.88
CA ILE A 48 7.76 8.05 -16.08
C ILE A 48 8.99 7.15 -16.15
N ASP A 49 10.02 7.52 -16.92
CA ASP A 49 11.19 6.67 -17.11
C ASP A 49 12.05 6.54 -15.83
N SER A 50 12.15 7.60 -15.02
CA SER A 50 12.86 7.53 -13.73
C SER A 50 12.09 6.67 -12.72
N ALA A 51 10.76 6.80 -12.67
CA ALA A 51 9.90 5.99 -11.81
C ALA A 51 9.95 4.51 -12.21
N VAL A 52 9.88 4.18 -13.50
CA VAL A 52 10.04 2.78 -13.98
C VAL A 52 11.39 2.21 -13.57
N LYS A 53 12.49 2.96 -13.79
CA LYS A 53 13.83 2.51 -13.39
C LYS A 53 13.94 2.27 -11.89
N TYR A 54 13.32 3.13 -11.07
CA TYR A 54 13.30 3.00 -9.62
C TYR A 54 12.49 1.78 -9.17
N LEU A 55 11.24 1.65 -9.64
CA LEU A 55 10.33 0.58 -9.24
C LEU A 55 10.80 -0.81 -9.71
N LYS A 56 11.59 -0.90 -10.80
CA LYS A 56 12.26 -2.15 -11.18
C LYS A 56 13.32 -2.61 -10.16
N LYS A 57 13.93 -1.70 -9.40
CA LYS A 57 14.97 -1.99 -8.41
C LYS A 57 14.42 -2.09 -6.98
N THR A 58 13.18 -1.68 -6.75
CA THR A 58 12.61 -1.53 -5.41
C THR A 58 11.26 -2.23 -5.38
N ASP A 59 11.29 -3.54 -5.15
CA ASP A 59 10.12 -4.42 -5.26
C ASP A 59 8.98 -3.99 -4.32
N TRP A 60 9.28 -3.66 -3.06
CA TRP A 60 8.25 -3.19 -2.11
C TRP A 60 7.53 -1.94 -2.62
N ALA A 61 8.24 -1.03 -3.29
CA ALA A 61 7.65 0.19 -3.84
C ALA A 61 6.81 -0.13 -5.07
N ARG A 62 7.25 -1.07 -5.92
CA ARG A 62 6.48 -1.58 -7.06
C ARG A 62 5.17 -2.21 -6.59
N GLU A 63 5.23 -3.12 -5.63
CA GLU A 63 4.03 -3.74 -5.06
C GLU A 63 3.09 -2.71 -4.44
N LYS A 64 3.64 -1.67 -3.78
CA LYS A 64 2.84 -0.59 -3.21
C LYS A 64 2.06 0.19 -4.29
N VAL A 65 2.72 0.49 -5.41
CA VAL A 65 2.10 1.16 -6.57
C VAL A 65 1.05 0.26 -7.24
N GLU A 66 1.34 -1.03 -7.40
CA GLU A 66 0.40 -2.00 -7.97
C GLU A 66 -0.82 -2.22 -7.08
N ALA A 67 -0.65 -2.31 -5.76
CA ALA A 67 -1.76 -2.37 -4.81
C ALA A 67 -2.61 -1.10 -4.86
N PHE A 68 -1.98 0.07 -4.98
CA PHE A 68 -2.69 1.33 -5.18
C PHE A 68 -3.49 1.33 -6.49
N TYR A 69 -2.92 0.83 -7.58
CA TYR A 69 -3.63 0.68 -8.85
C TYR A 69 -4.88 -0.20 -8.71
N LEU A 70 -4.78 -1.36 -8.06
CA LEU A 70 -5.94 -2.26 -7.87
C LEU A 70 -7.07 -1.62 -7.04
N TYR A 71 -6.73 -1.00 -5.89
CA TYR A 71 -7.75 -0.60 -4.92
C TYR A 71 -8.16 0.87 -5.01
N LYS A 72 -7.30 1.75 -5.52
CA LYS A 72 -7.61 3.18 -5.69
C LYS A 72 -7.92 3.53 -7.13
N PHE A 73 -7.24 2.94 -8.11
CA PHE A 73 -7.51 3.27 -9.52
C PHE A 73 -8.57 2.36 -10.15
N LYS A 74 -8.56 1.06 -9.86
CA LYS A 74 -9.58 0.10 -10.32
C LYS A 74 -10.70 -0.13 -9.30
N SER A 75 -10.64 0.54 -8.14
CA SER A 75 -11.65 0.49 -7.08
C SER A 75 -12.13 -0.92 -6.72
N LEU A 76 -11.22 -1.91 -6.79
CA LEU A 76 -11.56 -3.29 -6.43
C LEU A 76 -11.82 -3.41 -4.92
N PRO A 77 -12.68 -4.35 -4.51
CA PRO A 77 -12.85 -4.65 -3.10
C PRO A 77 -11.53 -5.16 -2.50
N ARG A 78 -11.36 -4.93 -1.19
CA ARG A 78 -10.18 -5.41 -0.46
C ARG A 78 -10.11 -6.94 -0.56
N ALA A 79 -8.96 -7.47 -0.94
CA ALA A 79 -8.71 -8.91 -0.96
C ALA A 79 -8.79 -9.52 0.45
N SER A 80 -8.98 -10.85 0.54
CA SER A 80 -8.88 -11.57 1.82
C SER A 80 -7.49 -11.43 2.42
N ASP A 81 -7.36 -11.59 3.74
CA ASP A 81 -6.07 -11.42 4.42
C ASP A 81 -5.00 -12.37 3.87
N GLU A 82 -5.36 -13.63 3.59
CA GLU A 82 -4.47 -14.63 2.96
C GLU A 82 -3.94 -14.19 1.59
N GLN A 83 -4.83 -13.63 0.75
CA GLN A 83 -4.44 -13.11 -0.56
C GLN A 83 -3.66 -11.80 -0.45
N PHE A 84 -3.87 -11.03 0.63
CA PHE A 84 -3.19 -9.76 0.81
C PHE A 84 -1.70 -9.91 1.15
N GLU A 85 -1.34 -11.02 1.80
CA GLU A 85 0.06 -11.41 2.03
C GLU A 85 0.82 -11.59 0.72
N LEU A 86 0.17 -12.13 -0.31
CA LEU A 86 0.76 -12.31 -1.64
C LEU A 86 1.05 -10.97 -2.34
N PRO A 87 2.04 -10.94 -3.25
CA PRO A 87 2.29 -9.80 -4.13
C PRO A 87 1.04 -9.48 -4.97
N PRO A 88 0.76 -8.19 -5.28
CA PRO A 88 -0.46 -7.79 -5.99
C PRO A 88 -0.71 -8.51 -7.32
N ARG A 89 0.35 -8.89 -8.05
CA ARG A 89 0.25 -9.61 -9.33
C ARG A 89 -0.13 -11.08 -9.16
N ASP A 90 0.14 -11.66 -7.98
CA ASP A 90 -0.12 -13.06 -7.65
C ASP A 90 -1.45 -13.24 -6.89
N ARG A 91 -2.22 -12.14 -6.74
CA ARG A 91 -3.54 -12.20 -6.10
C ARG A 91 -4.58 -12.72 -7.07
N ILE A 92 -5.42 -13.61 -6.56
CA ILE A 92 -6.57 -14.14 -7.29
C ILE A 92 -7.73 -13.15 -7.15
N VAL A 93 -8.21 -12.63 -8.29
CA VAL A 93 -9.40 -11.78 -8.35
C VAL A 93 -10.57 -12.65 -8.82
N PRO A 94 -11.61 -12.88 -7.98
CA PRO A 94 -12.78 -13.62 -8.37
C PRO A 94 -13.49 -13.00 -9.59
N PRO A 95 -14.05 -13.80 -10.52
CA PRO A 95 -14.64 -13.30 -11.78
C PRO A 95 -15.84 -12.38 -11.59
N ASN A 96 -16.50 -12.42 -10.42
CA ASN A 96 -17.60 -11.54 -10.08
C ASN A 96 -17.16 -10.13 -9.66
N GLN A 97 -15.87 -9.90 -9.41
CA GLN A 97 -15.33 -8.60 -9.06
C GLN A 97 -14.92 -7.85 -10.32
N ILE A 98 -15.59 -6.72 -10.56
CA ILE A 98 -15.36 -5.90 -11.76
C ILE A 98 -14.65 -4.60 -11.32
N PRO A 99 -13.58 -4.18 -12.03
CA PRO A 99 -12.99 -2.87 -11.83
C PRO A 99 -13.99 -1.73 -11.95
N GLY A 100 -14.00 -0.83 -10.97
CA GLY A 100 -14.79 0.40 -10.95
C GLY A 100 -14.00 1.63 -11.43
N PRO A 101 -14.64 2.82 -11.41
CA PRO A 101 -13.97 4.08 -11.72
C PRO A 101 -12.87 4.38 -10.69
N PRO A 102 -11.84 5.16 -11.05
CA PRO A 102 -10.83 5.62 -10.11
C PRO A 102 -11.43 6.39 -8.93
N ALA A 103 -10.89 6.17 -7.74
CA ALA A 103 -11.29 6.86 -6.53
C ALA A 103 -10.88 8.34 -6.59
N GLU A 104 -11.75 9.22 -6.12
CA GLU A 104 -11.39 10.63 -5.97
C GLU A 104 -10.40 10.80 -4.81
N LEU A 105 -9.22 11.35 -5.10
CA LEU A 105 -8.16 11.55 -4.11
C LEU A 105 -7.86 13.05 -4.00
N SER A 106 -8.01 13.60 -2.80
CA SER A 106 -7.64 14.99 -2.51
C SER A 106 -6.29 15.08 -1.79
N LEU A 107 -5.59 16.20 -1.96
CA LEU A 107 -4.37 16.51 -1.22
C LEU A 107 -4.64 16.74 0.28
N GLU A 108 -5.78 17.35 0.60
CA GLU A 108 -6.22 17.57 1.99
C GLU A 108 -6.39 16.24 2.74
N ASP A 109 -6.97 15.23 2.11
CA ASP A 109 -7.11 13.91 2.72
C ASP A 109 -5.76 13.22 2.91
N ALA A 110 -4.81 13.43 1.99
CA ALA A 110 -3.46 12.93 2.12
C ALA A 110 -2.74 13.57 3.32
N GLU A 111 -2.94 14.88 3.55
CA GLU A 111 -2.38 15.60 4.69
C GLU A 111 -2.98 15.10 6.01
N ARG A 112 -4.30 14.94 6.09
CA ARG A 112 -4.97 14.31 7.24
C ARG A 112 -4.44 12.91 7.54
N LEU A 113 -4.19 12.11 6.51
CA LEU A 113 -3.58 10.77 6.65
C LEU A 113 -2.14 10.85 7.20
N ARG A 114 -1.34 11.83 6.76
CA ARG A 114 0.01 12.08 7.26
C ARG A 114 0.00 12.53 8.71
N GLU A 115 -0.84 13.50 9.07
CA GLU A 115 -1.01 13.96 10.45
C GLU A 115 -1.43 12.83 11.39
N LYS A 116 -2.40 12.00 10.97
CA LYS A 116 -2.82 10.80 11.73
C LYS A 116 -1.64 9.85 11.97
N ARG A 117 -0.81 9.61 10.95
CA ARG A 117 0.39 8.76 11.06
C ARG A 117 1.42 9.35 12.03
N ILE A 118 1.66 10.67 11.97
CA ILE A 118 2.59 11.38 12.88
C ILE A 118 2.08 11.30 14.32
N LYS A 119 0.79 11.60 14.56
CA LYS A 119 0.17 11.54 15.88
C LYS A 119 0.25 10.14 16.48
N LYS A 120 -0.06 9.10 15.69
CA LYS A 120 0.04 7.70 16.12
C LYS A 120 1.49 7.31 16.46
N ALA A 121 2.45 7.75 15.67
CA ALA A 121 3.87 7.51 15.95
C ALA A 121 4.32 8.20 17.25
N ALA A 122 3.92 9.46 17.46
CA ALA A 122 4.22 10.20 18.70
C ALA A 122 3.59 9.54 19.94
N GLN A 123 2.35 9.05 19.84
CA GLN A 123 1.69 8.31 20.91
C GLN A 123 2.45 7.04 21.28
N HIS A 124 2.89 6.28 20.28
CA HIS A 124 3.67 5.06 20.50
C HIS A 124 5.04 5.34 21.15
N ASP A 125 5.71 6.44 20.78
CA ASP A 125 6.98 6.85 21.40
C ASP A 125 6.81 7.29 22.86
N GLN A 126 5.75 8.04 23.17
CA GLN A 126 5.39 8.41 24.54
C GLN A 126 5.08 7.17 25.39
N GLU A 127 4.31 6.22 24.86
CA GLU A 127 4.00 4.96 25.55
C GLU A 127 5.26 4.13 25.81
N LYS A 128 6.16 4.01 24.83
CA LYS A 128 7.45 3.32 24.97
C LYS A 128 8.29 3.97 26.07
N SER A 129 8.36 5.30 26.11
CA SER A 129 9.08 6.05 27.14
C SER A 129 8.49 5.87 28.53
N ARG A 130 7.15 5.83 28.67
CA ARG A 130 6.47 5.52 29.94
C ARG A 130 6.76 4.10 30.43
N ARG A 131 6.84 3.12 29.53
CA ARG A 131 7.17 1.72 29.86
C ARG A 131 8.65 1.51 30.20
N ALA A 132 9.55 2.39 29.73
CA ALA A 132 10.98 2.35 29.98
C ALA A 132 11.44 3.07 31.25
N ALA A 133 10.54 3.74 31.99
CA ALA A 133 10.86 4.40 33.26
C ALA A 133 11.30 3.38 34.34
N PRO A 134 12.31 3.69 35.18
CA PRO A 134 12.89 2.73 36.10
C PRO A 134 11.95 2.52 37.30
N GLY A 135 11.10 1.50 37.21
CA GLY A 135 10.16 1.11 38.27
C GLY A 135 9.54 -0.26 38.00
N LYS A 136 10.22 -1.32 38.47
CA LYS A 136 9.76 -2.71 38.69
C LYS A 136 8.44 -3.11 38.00
N ARG A 137 8.49 -3.85 36.88
CA ARG A 137 7.55 -4.93 36.53
C ARG A 137 8.23 -6.00 35.67
N THR A 138 8.22 -7.25 36.15
CA THR A 138 8.48 -8.45 35.34
C THR A 138 7.38 -8.60 34.29
N PRO A 139 7.68 -8.89 33.01
CA PRO A 139 6.62 -9.10 32.03
C PRO A 139 6.04 -10.51 32.21
N ASP A 140 4.80 -10.59 32.66
CA ASP A 140 3.97 -11.77 32.42
C ASP A 140 3.65 -11.84 30.92
N ARG A 141 4.08 -12.92 30.26
CA ARG A 141 3.83 -13.16 28.83
C ARG A 141 2.40 -13.69 28.68
N SER A 142 1.43 -12.80 28.70
CA SER A 142 0.06 -13.15 28.29
C SER A 142 -0.53 -12.08 27.35
N ASN A 143 -0.73 -12.53 26.12
CA ASN A 143 -1.72 -12.09 25.13
C ASN A 143 -1.77 -10.60 24.73
N THR A 144 -1.27 -10.29 23.52
CA THR A 144 -1.65 -9.06 22.80
C THR A 144 -2.67 -9.43 21.73
N PRO A 145 -3.92 -8.90 21.76
CA PRO A 145 -4.85 -9.10 20.67
C PRO A 145 -4.42 -8.25 19.47
N ALA A 146 -4.28 -8.90 18.32
CA ALA A 146 -4.13 -8.28 17.02
C ALA A 146 -5.46 -7.64 16.61
N SER A 147 -5.48 -6.34 16.35
CA SER A 147 -6.42 -5.71 15.39
C SER A 147 -6.11 -4.22 15.23
N ASP A 148 -5.11 -3.93 14.41
CA ASP A 148 -5.04 -2.63 13.73
C ASP A 148 -4.52 -2.93 12.33
N SER A 149 -5.46 -3.23 11.43
CA SER A 149 -5.21 -3.64 10.05
C SER A 149 -4.75 -2.45 9.23
N ASP A 150 -3.52 -1.98 9.50
CA ASP A 150 -2.79 -1.10 8.60
C ASP A 150 -2.55 -1.88 7.30
N PRO A 151 -3.21 -1.53 6.18
CA PRO A 151 -3.06 -2.24 4.92
C PRO A 151 -1.64 -2.12 4.33
N TRP A 152 -0.74 -1.39 4.99
CA TRP A 152 0.65 -1.21 4.60
C TRP A 152 1.66 -1.81 5.59
N ALA A 153 1.22 -2.54 6.63
CA ALA A 153 2.09 -3.04 7.70
C ALA A 153 3.27 -3.86 7.19
N LYS A 154 3.07 -4.70 6.15
CA LYS A 154 4.12 -5.57 5.59
C LYS A 154 5.30 -4.82 4.95
N TRP A 155 5.12 -3.54 4.61
CA TRP A 155 6.17 -2.72 4.00
C TRP A 155 6.77 -1.68 4.97
N ARG A 156 6.45 -1.74 6.27
CA ARG A 156 7.16 -0.98 7.30
C ARG A 156 8.38 -1.79 7.74
N LYS A 157 9.56 -1.39 7.29
CA LYS A 157 10.83 -1.84 7.85
C LYS A 157 11.67 -0.62 8.23
#